data_AF-A0A3R7BPY7-F1
#
_entry.id   AF-A0A3R7BPY7-F1
#
_cell.length_a   1.000
_cell.length_b   1.000
_cell.length_c   1.000
_cell.angle_alpha   90.00
_cell.angle_beta   90.00
_cell.angle_gamma   90.00
#
_symmetry.space_group_name_H-M   'P 1'
#
loop_
_entity.id
_entity.type
_entity.pdbx_description
1 polymer ?
#
loop_
_entity_poly.entity_id
_entity_poly.type
_entity_poly.pdbx_seq_one_letter_code
_entity_poly.pdbx_strand_id
1 'polypeptide(L)'
;GDRISRDKAYHNGTVWPWLLGPFTTAFLKTKGYADYRREYALRNFLLPLFTKHVYRAGLGTVSEIFDGDSPHTPRGCIAQAWSVAEPFRAYVEDIMQVRPKHEKEVLQALL
;
A
#
# COMPACT_ATOMS: atom_id res chain seq x y z
N GLY A 1 9.75 -3.65 -23.34
CA GLY A 1 10.87 -4.52 -23.75
C GLY A 1 10.40 -5.94 -23.95
N ASP A 2 11.31 -6.84 -24.32
CA ASP A 2 11.06 -8.28 -24.39
C ASP A 2 10.78 -8.91 -23.01
N ARG A 3 10.46 -10.20 -22.98
CA ARG A 3 10.18 -10.93 -21.74
C ARG A 3 11.32 -10.85 -20.73
N ILE A 4 12.57 -11.05 -21.16
CA ILE A 4 13.74 -11.06 -20.27
C ILE A 4 13.93 -9.68 -19.64
N SER A 5 13.76 -8.61 -20.41
CA SER A 5 13.85 -7.25 -19.88
C SER A 5 12.77 -6.95 -18.82
N ARG A 6 11.54 -7.48 -19.00
CA ARG A 6 10.45 -7.30 -18.04
C ARG A 6 10.68 -8.11 -16.77
N ASP A 7 11.11 -9.36 -16.90
CA ASP A 7 11.41 -10.22 -15.76
C ASP A 7 12.53 -9.62 -14.90
N LYS A 8 13.55 -9.05 -15.54
CA LYS A 8 14.61 -8.30 -14.83
C LYS A 8 14.07 -7.07 -14.10
N ALA A 9 13.16 -6.31 -14.71
CA ALA A 9 12.59 -5.11 -14.11
C ALA A 9 11.55 -5.40 -13.00
N TYR A 10 10.97 -6.60 -12.95
CA TYR A 10 9.83 -6.96 -12.09
C TYR A 10 10.04 -6.66 -10.60
N HIS A 11 11.30 -6.75 -10.15
CA HIS A 11 11.72 -6.41 -8.79
C HIS A 11 12.83 -5.34 -8.74
N ASN A 12 13.13 -4.69 -9.86
CA ASN A 12 14.20 -3.69 -9.98
C ASN A 12 13.65 -2.39 -10.59
N GLY A 13 12.92 -1.62 -9.78
CA GLY A 13 12.33 -0.34 -10.18
C GLY A 13 10.82 -0.38 -10.43
N THR A 14 10.22 -1.55 -10.51
CA THR A 14 8.76 -1.71 -10.55
C THR A 14 8.15 -1.36 -9.18
N VAL A 15 7.09 -0.55 -9.17
CA VAL A 15 6.38 -0.17 -7.93
C VAL A 15 5.33 -1.22 -7.61
N TRP A 16 5.36 -1.72 -6.37
CA TRP A 16 4.40 -2.66 -5.81
C TRP A 16 3.54 -1.94 -4.77
N PRO A 17 2.24 -1.65 -5.04
CA PRO A 17 1.41 -0.85 -4.14
C PRO A 17 1.21 -1.47 -2.76
N TRP A 18 1.21 -2.80 -2.67
CA TRP A 18 1.05 -3.47 -1.38
C TRP A 18 2.13 -3.04 -0.37
N LEU A 19 3.34 -2.65 -0.83
CA LEU A 19 4.42 -2.16 0.03
C LEU A 19 4.08 -0.85 0.75
N LEU A 20 3.10 -0.07 0.26
CA LEU A 20 2.64 1.14 0.95
C LEU A 20 2.03 0.83 2.32
N GLY A 21 1.47 -0.36 2.52
CA GLY A 21 0.98 -0.83 3.81
C GLY A 21 2.08 -0.87 4.87
N PRO A 22 3.06 -1.78 4.77
CA PRO A 22 4.17 -1.88 5.72
C PRO A 22 5.04 -0.62 5.76
N PHE A 23 5.21 0.10 4.65
CA PHE A 23 5.90 1.38 4.64
C PHE A 23 5.20 2.43 5.53
N THR A 24 3.88 2.54 5.43
CA THR A 24 3.09 3.47 6.27
C THR A 24 3.19 3.09 7.74
N THR A 25 3.06 1.81 8.07
CA THR A 25 3.25 1.30 9.43
C THR A 25 4.65 1.65 9.96
N ALA A 26 5.71 1.40 9.18
CA ALA A 26 7.09 1.70 9.58
C ALA A 26 7.33 3.21 9.75
N PHE A 27 6.79 4.03 8.86
CA PHE A 27 6.87 5.49 8.96
C PHE A 27 6.25 5.99 10.27
N LEU A 28 5.04 5.53 10.63
CA LEU A 28 4.37 6.00 11.84
C LEU A 28 4.97 5.40 13.13
N LYS A 29 5.50 4.18 13.10
CA LYS A 29 6.28 3.63 14.22
C LYS A 29 7.55 4.43 14.49
N THR A 30 8.26 4.87 13.45
CA THR A 30 9.53 5.58 13.58
C THR A 30 9.36 7.08 13.84
N LYS A 31 8.34 7.71 13.25
CA LYS A 31 8.05 9.13 13.43
C LYS A 31 7.07 9.39 14.56
N GLY A 32 6.37 8.38 15.06
CA GLY A 32 5.29 8.53 16.04
C GLY A 32 3.95 8.90 15.40
N TYR A 33 2.87 8.62 16.12
CA TYR A 33 1.49 8.64 15.62
C TYR A 33 0.76 9.98 15.82
N ALA A 34 1.48 11.11 15.87
CA ALA A 34 0.86 12.42 15.98
C ALA A 34 -0.10 12.68 14.79
N ASP A 35 -1.22 13.37 15.03
CA ASP A 35 -2.30 13.57 14.05
C ASP A 35 -1.79 14.11 12.71
N TYR A 36 -0.94 15.13 12.74
CA TYR A 36 -0.36 15.72 11.51
C TYR A 36 0.53 14.74 10.73
N ARG A 37 1.17 13.77 11.41
CA ARG A 37 1.98 12.71 10.76
C ARG A 37 1.08 11.64 10.14
N ARG A 38 -0.03 11.29 10.80
CA ARG A 38 -1.06 10.38 10.24
C ARG A 38 -1.72 11.03 9.03
N GLU A 39 -2.09 12.29 9.12
CA GLU A 39 -2.64 13.03 7.98
C GLU A 39 -1.64 13.11 6.81
N TYR A 40 -0.37 13.39 7.09
CA TYR A 40 0.67 13.38 6.07
C TYR A 40 0.77 12.02 5.38
N ALA A 41 0.83 10.91 6.14
CA ALA A 41 0.92 9.57 5.58
C ALA A 41 -0.32 9.21 4.75
N LEU A 42 -1.52 9.54 5.23
CA LEU A 42 -2.76 9.34 4.47
C LEU A 42 -2.72 10.08 3.13
N ARG A 43 -2.45 11.39 3.15
CA ARG A 43 -2.52 12.24 1.95
C ARG A 43 -1.46 11.90 0.92
N ASN A 44 -0.24 11.56 1.36
CA ASN A 44 0.90 11.38 0.47
C ASN A 44 1.14 9.92 0.06
N PHE A 45 0.74 8.94 0.88
CA PHE A 45 1.04 7.53 0.60
C PHE A 45 -0.20 6.77 0.10
N LEU A 46 -1.34 6.90 0.79
CA LEU A 46 -2.49 6.00 0.58
C LEU A 46 -3.59 6.61 -0.28
N LEU A 47 -3.94 7.89 -0.03
CA LEU A 47 -5.11 8.53 -0.63
C LEU A 47 -5.09 8.56 -2.17
N PRO A 48 -3.95 8.80 -2.86
CA PRO A 48 -3.92 8.75 -4.33
C PRO A 48 -4.32 7.39 -4.89
N LEU A 49 -3.99 6.31 -4.20
CA LEU A 49 -4.34 4.95 -4.60
C LEU A 49 -5.85 4.72 -4.53
N PHE A 50 -6.49 5.17 -3.45
CA PHE A 50 -7.92 4.95 -3.20
C PHE A 50 -8.85 5.96 -3.88
N THR A 51 -8.34 7.11 -4.31
CA THR A 51 -9.19 8.18 -4.90
C THR A 51 -8.97 8.37 -6.38
N LYS A 52 -7.74 8.17 -6.89
CA LYS A 52 -7.42 8.42 -8.30
C LYS A 52 -7.31 7.12 -9.08
N HIS A 53 -6.60 6.12 -8.56
CA HIS A 53 -6.30 4.90 -9.32
C HIS A 53 -7.51 3.99 -9.52
N VAL A 54 -8.44 3.94 -8.55
CA VAL A 54 -9.66 3.12 -8.62
C VAL A 54 -10.61 3.45 -9.78
N TYR A 55 -10.33 4.51 -10.54
CA TYR A 55 -11.08 4.91 -11.75
C TYR A 55 -10.24 4.82 -13.05
N ARG A 56 -9.00 4.32 -13.00
CA ARG A 56 -8.07 4.36 -14.14
C ARG A 56 -7.95 3.03 -14.89
N ALA A 57 -7.54 1.97 -14.21
CA ALA A 57 -7.25 0.67 -14.84
C ALA A 57 -8.37 -0.36 -14.63
N GLY A 58 -8.90 -0.42 -13.41
CA GLY A 58 -10.02 -1.28 -13.04
C GLY A 58 -10.88 -0.57 -12.02
N LEU A 59 -12.20 -0.62 -12.21
CA LEU A 59 -13.14 0.08 -11.34
C LEU A 59 -13.13 -0.52 -9.94
N GLY A 60 -12.89 0.32 -8.93
CA GLY A 60 -12.94 -0.07 -7.52
C GLY A 60 -11.78 -0.96 -7.05
N THR A 61 -10.71 -1.08 -7.84
CA THR A 61 -9.57 -1.96 -7.51
C THR A 61 -8.23 -1.27 -7.76
N VAL A 62 -7.17 -1.91 -7.26
CA VAL A 62 -5.78 -1.50 -7.47
C VAL A 62 -5.02 -2.54 -8.27
N SER A 63 -4.20 -2.07 -9.20
CA SER A 63 -3.38 -2.92 -10.06
C SER A 63 -2.20 -3.53 -9.31
N GLU A 64 -1.65 -4.62 -9.82
CA GLU A 64 -0.56 -5.35 -9.20
C GLU A 64 0.72 -4.52 -9.10
N ILE A 65 1.09 -3.85 -10.19
CA ILE A 65 2.34 -3.12 -10.31
C ILE A 65 2.17 -1.84 -11.12
N PHE A 66 3.11 -0.91 -10.94
CA PHE A 66 3.17 0.36 -11.64
C PHE A 66 4.59 0.62 -12.15
N ASP A 67 4.70 1.38 -13.25
CA ASP A 67 5.99 1.86 -13.73
C ASP A 67 6.69 2.71 -12.63
N GLY A 68 8.00 2.50 -12.46
CA GLY A 68 8.84 3.19 -11.47
C GLY A 68 8.87 4.70 -11.61
N ASP A 69 8.94 5.15 -12.85
CA ASP A 69 9.00 6.56 -13.20
C ASP A 69 7.61 7.14 -13.45
N SER A 70 7.50 8.47 -13.31
CA SER A 70 6.31 9.22 -13.73
C SER A 70 5.99 8.91 -15.20
N PRO A 71 4.70 8.69 -15.55
CA PRO A 71 3.50 8.97 -14.78
C PRO A 71 2.98 7.80 -13.92
N HIS A 72 3.81 6.80 -13.63
CA HIS A 72 3.45 5.57 -12.91
C HIS A 72 2.26 4.85 -13.56
N THR A 73 2.44 4.41 -14.80
CA THR A 73 1.40 3.67 -15.53
C THR A 73 1.10 2.34 -14.81
N PRO A 74 -0.17 1.97 -14.60
CA PRO A 74 -0.51 0.65 -14.06
C PRO A 74 -0.20 -0.47 -15.04
N ARG A 75 0.30 -1.60 -14.52
CA ARG A 75 0.72 -2.80 -15.23
C ARG A 75 0.27 -4.05 -14.47
N GLY A 76 0.55 -5.23 -15.05
CA GLY A 76 0.28 -6.52 -14.41
C GLY A 76 -1.20 -6.82 -14.28
N CYS A 77 -1.56 -7.59 -13.25
CA CYS A 77 -2.97 -7.88 -12.94
C CYS A 77 -3.74 -6.57 -12.65
N ILE A 78 -4.88 -6.40 -13.32
CA ILE A 78 -5.72 -5.19 -13.17
C ILE A 78 -6.29 -5.09 -11.75
N ALA A 79 -6.63 -6.23 -11.15
CA ALA A 79 -7.27 -6.32 -9.84
C ALA A 79 -6.50 -7.27 -8.92
N GLN A 80 -5.71 -6.70 -8.00
CA GLN A 80 -4.83 -7.49 -7.16
C GLN A 80 -5.14 -7.33 -5.67
N ALA A 81 -5.44 -8.46 -5.01
CA ALA A 81 -5.93 -8.48 -3.64
C ALA A 81 -4.98 -7.79 -2.65
N TRP A 82 -3.67 -8.08 -2.70
CA TRP A 82 -2.71 -7.46 -1.79
C TRP A 82 -2.52 -5.96 -2.03
N SER A 83 -2.76 -5.48 -3.25
CA SER A 83 -2.61 -4.06 -3.60
C SER A 83 -3.75 -3.22 -3.04
N VAL A 84 -4.85 -3.86 -2.66
CA VAL A 84 -5.95 -3.25 -1.91
C VAL A 84 -5.78 -3.50 -0.40
N ALA A 85 -5.55 -4.75 -0.02
CA ALA A 85 -5.60 -5.19 1.37
C ALA A 85 -4.52 -4.53 2.25
N GLU A 86 -3.27 -4.47 1.81
CA GLU A 86 -2.19 -3.92 2.65
C GLU A 86 -2.28 -2.41 2.86
N PRO A 87 -2.51 -1.58 1.81
CA PRO A 87 -2.76 -0.16 2.00
C PRO A 87 -4.02 0.10 2.86
N PHE A 88 -5.06 -0.74 2.73
CA PHE A 88 -6.29 -0.58 3.50
C PHE A 88 -6.09 -0.97 4.97
N ARG A 89 -5.32 -2.04 5.24
CA ARG A 89 -4.89 -2.42 6.59
C ARG A 89 -4.17 -1.25 7.26
N ALA A 90 -3.18 -0.65 6.59
CA ALA A 90 -2.46 0.50 7.15
C ALA A 90 -3.37 1.73 7.37
N TYR A 91 -4.35 1.96 6.50
CA TYR A 91 -5.36 3.00 6.74
C TYR A 91 -6.14 2.74 8.04
N VAL A 92 -6.68 1.54 8.23
CA VAL A 92 -7.48 1.19 9.41
C VAL A 92 -6.61 1.16 10.68
N GLU A 93 -5.48 0.48 10.63
CA GLU A 93 -4.68 0.16 11.80
C GLU A 93 -3.72 1.28 12.22
N ASP A 94 -3.17 2.05 11.27
CA ASP A 94 -2.14 3.06 11.56
C ASP A 94 -2.68 4.49 11.43
N ILE A 95 -3.51 4.77 10.43
CA ILE A 95 -4.12 6.10 10.25
C ILE A 95 -5.30 6.28 11.19
N MET A 96 -6.27 5.38 11.17
CA MET A 96 -7.47 5.46 12.03
C MET A 96 -7.20 4.93 13.44
N GLN A 97 -6.10 4.20 13.64
CA GLN A 97 -5.73 3.56 14.92
C GLN A 97 -6.81 2.59 15.44
N VAL A 98 -7.55 1.98 14.53
CA VAL A 98 -8.51 0.92 14.85
C VAL A 98 -7.76 -0.41 14.82
N ARG A 99 -7.42 -0.93 16.00
CA ARG A 99 -6.74 -2.23 16.13
C ARG A 99 -7.73 -3.39 16.04
N PRO A 100 -7.32 -4.59 15.60
CA PRO A 100 -8.16 -5.78 15.64
C PRO A 100 -8.66 -6.07 17.07
N LYS A 101 -9.94 -6.44 17.19
CA LYS A 101 -10.63 -6.64 18.48
C LYS A 101 -9.87 -7.57 19.45
N HIS A 102 -9.23 -8.60 18.91
CA HIS A 102 -8.57 -9.65 19.69
C HIS A 102 -7.04 -9.61 19.61
N GLU A 103 -6.47 -8.48 19.18
CA GLU A 103 -5.02 -8.37 18.98
C GLU A 103 -4.23 -8.66 20.26
N LYS A 104 -4.67 -8.15 21.41
CA LYS A 104 -3.92 -8.30 22.67
C LYS A 104 -3.90 -9.75 23.12
N GLU A 105 -5.05 -10.43 23.05
CA GLU A 105 -5.19 -11.83 23.43
C GLU A 105 -4.33 -12.73 22.54
N VAL A 106 -4.33 -12.47 21.23
CA VAL A 106 -3.50 -13.22 20.26
C VAL A 106 -2.02 -12.99 20.53
N LEU A 107 -1.58 -11.73 20.70
CA LEU A 107 -0.17 -11.42 20.93
C LEU A 107 0.34 -11.95 22.27
N GLN A 108 -0.49 -11.94 23.31
CA GLN A 108 -0.13 -12.51 24.61
C GLN A 108 -0.03 -14.04 24.58
N ALA A 109 -0.85 -14.71 23.79
CA ALA A 109 -0.78 -16.17 23.63
C ALA A 109 0.47 -16.65 22.87
N LEU A 110 1.19 -15.75 22.20
CA LEU A 110 2.41 -16.03 21.44
C LEU A 110 3.70 -15.77 22.22
N LEU A 111 3.60 -15.15 23.41
CA LEU A 111 4.71 -14.88 24.34
C LEU A 111 4.79 -15.95 25.42
#